data_AF-A0AAU3G2M6-F1
#
_entry.id   AF-A0AAU3G2M6-F1
#
_cell.length_a   1.000
_cell.length_b   1.000
_cell.length_c   1.000
_cell.angle_alpha   90.00
_cell.angle_beta   90.00
_cell.angle_gamma   90.00
#
_symmetry.space_group_name_H-M   'P 1'
#
loop_
_entity.id
_entity.type
_entity.pdbx_description
1 polymer ?
#
loop_
_entity_poly.entity_id
_entity_poly.type
_entity_poly.pdbx_seq_one_letter_code
_entity_poly.pdbx_strand_id
1 'polypeptide(L)' 'MTFVDRVFSFQVLLPADECGLTVDSKAQAEQLRAVAVDRLGTWIGSLHPATLGKLDSAPRTHLAL' A
#
# COMPACT_ATOMS: atom_id res chain seq x y z
N MET A 1 9.29 -9.87 -1.07
CA MET A 1 8.19 -10.86 -1.11
C MET A 1 7.34 -10.61 0.12
N THR A 2 6.24 -9.86 -0.05
CA THR A 2 5.39 -9.48 1.09
C THR A 2 4.40 -10.61 1.33
N PHE A 3 4.45 -11.24 2.49
CA PHE A 3 3.56 -12.35 2.86
C PHE A 3 2.13 -11.82 3.04
N VAL A 4 1.21 -12.17 2.14
CA VAL A 4 -0.19 -11.69 2.13
C VAL A 4 -1.15 -12.59 2.91
N ASP A 5 -0.71 -13.75 3.42
CA ASP A 5 -1.57 -14.70 4.18
C ASP A 5 -2.21 -14.10 5.43
N ARG A 6 -1.66 -12.99 5.94
CA ARG A 6 -2.30 -12.18 6.98
C ARG A 6 -2.20 -10.70 6.62
N VAL A 7 -3.34 -10.05 6.52
CA VAL A 7 -3.49 -8.61 6.34
C VAL A 7 -4.14 -8.05 7.60
N PHE A 8 -3.42 -7.17 8.31
CA PHE A 8 -3.93 -6.51 9.51
C PHE A 8 -4.86 -5.35 9.14
N SER A 9 -5.67 -4.87 10.10
CA SER A 9 -6.63 -3.77 9.89
C SER A 9 -6.00 -2.43 9.49
N PHE A 10 -4.70 -2.24 9.73
CA PHE A 10 -3.89 -1.10 9.28
C PHE A 10 -3.09 -1.40 8.00
N GLN A 11 -3.29 -2.56 7.38
CA GLN A 11 -2.69 -2.94 6.11
C GLN A 11 -3.79 -3.05 5.04
N VAL A 12 -3.43 -2.83 3.78
CA VAL A 12 -4.37 -2.91 2.66
C VAL A 12 -3.85 -3.92 1.65
N LEU A 13 -4.68 -4.91 1.31
CA LEU A 13 -4.38 -5.87 0.24
C LEU A 13 -4.30 -5.14 -1.11
N LEU A 14 -3.26 -5.46 -1.89
CA LEU A 14 -3.01 -4.96 -3.23
C LEU A 14 -3.03 -6.15 -4.20
N PRO A 15 -4.16 -6.39 -4.89
CA PRO A 15 -4.24 -7.41 -5.95
C PRO A 15 -3.27 -7.07 -7.09
N ALA A 16 -2.55 -8.08 -7.59
CA ALA A 16 -1.48 -7.87 -8.56
C ALA A 16 -1.98 -7.26 -9.87
N ASP A 17 -3.09 -7.82 -10.36
CA ASP A 17 -3.80 -7.46 -11.59
C ASP A 17 -4.40 -6.05 -11.56
N GLU A 18 -4.76 -5.56 -10.37
CA GLU A 18 -5.30 -4.21 -10.18
C GLU A 18 -4.22 -3.13 -9.99
N CYS A 19 -2.99 -3.52 -9.60
CA CYS A 19 -1.97 -2.57 -9.13
C CYS A 19 -0.73 -2.47 -10.04
N GLY A 20 -0.63 -3.29 -11.08
CA GLY A 20 0.58 -3.39 -11.92
C GLY A 20 1.74 -4.13 -11.22
N LEU A 21 1.43 -4.96 -10.23
CA LEU A 21 2.42 -5.76 -9.51
C LEU A 21 2.53 -7.16 -10.14
N THR A 22 3.67 -7.81 -9.96
CA THR A 22 3.87 -9.17 -10.46
C THR A 22 3.21 -10.24 -9.58
N VAL A 23 2.92 -9.91 -8.32
CA VAL A 23 2.29 -10.78 -7.33
C VAL A 23 1.41 -9.96 -6.38
N ASP A 24 0.40 -10.62 -5.80
CA ASP A 24 -0.41 -10.01 -4.74
C ASP A 24 0.48 -9.54 -3.61
N SER A 25 0.16 -8.36 -3.10
CA SER A 25 0.98 -7.65 -2.11
C SER A 25 0.10 -6.96 -1.09
N LYS A 26 0.71 -6.22 -0.17
CA LYS A 26 -0.02 -5.35 0.76
C LYS A 26 0.74 -4.07 1.02
N ALA A 27 0.01 -2.97 1.12
CA ALA A 27 0.52 -1.73 1.66
C ALA A 27 0.54 -1.79 3.18
N GLN A 28 1.65 -1.37 3.78
CA GLN A 28 1.91 -1.44 5.22
C GLN A 28 1.92 -0.02 5.80
N ALA A 29 0.80 0.44 6.35
CA ALA A 29 0.72 1.80 6.90
C ALA A 29 1.71 2.02 8.06
N GLU A 30 2.05 0.97 8.81
CA GLU A 30 3.04 1.01 9.88
C GLU A 30 4.48 1.22 9.40
N GLN A 31 4.74 1.11 8.09
CA GLN A 31 6.04 1.36 7.46
C GLN A 31 6.07 2.69 6.67
N LEU A 32 5.07 3.56 6.87
CA LEU A 32 5.01 4.86 6.20
C LEU A 32 6.25 5.70 6.54
N ARG A 33 6.89 6.28 5.52
CA ARG A 33 8.08 7.12 5.68
C ARG A 33 8.11 8.26 4.68
N ALA A 34 8.71 9.38 5.07
CA ALA A 34 9.08 10.44 4.15
C ALA A 34 10.34 10.05 3.35
N VAL A 35 10.38 10.41 2.07
CA VAL A 35 11.55 10.19 1.19
C VAL A 35 11.81 11.43 0.34
N ALA A 36 13.07 11.68 0.00
CA ALA A 36 13.43 12.69 -1.00
C ALA A 36 12.94 12.26 -2.40
N VAL A 37 12.57 13.23 -3.24
CA VAL A 37 12.03 12.97 -4.60
C VAL A 37 13.03 12.22 -5.47
N ASP A 38 14.33 12.49 -5.36
CA ASP A 38 15.38 11.79 -6.10
C ASP A 38 15.52 10.29 -5.74
N ARG A 39 14.86 9.82 -4.68
CA ARG A 39 14.79 8.39 -4.34
C ARG A 39 13.64 7.66 -5.03
N LEU A 40 12.75 8.37 -5.74
CA LEU A 40 11.69 7.74 -6.51
C LEU A 40 12.29 7.12 -7.77
N GLY A 41 12.00 5.83 -7.98
CA GLY A 41 12.42 5.09 -9.16
C GLY A 41 11.35 5.12 -10.26
N THR A 42 11.40 4.12 -11.14
CA THR A 42 10.43 3.93 -12.21
C THR A 42 9.01 3.75 -11.66
N TRP A 43 8.04 4.33 -12.37
CA TRP A 43 6.62 4.08 -12.12
C TRP A 43 6.25 2.64 -12.50
N ILE A 44 5.68 1.87 -11.56
CA ILE A 44 5.35 0.46 -11.78
C ILE A 44 3.85 0.19 -11.93
N GLY A 45 2.99 1.16 -11.63
CA GLY A 45 1.55 0.97 -11.66
C GLY A 45 0.81 2.01 -10.82
N SER A 46 -0.50 1.84 -10.67
CA SER A 46 -1.38 2.75 -9.95
C SER A 46 -2.41 1.97 -9.16
N LEU A 47 -2.96 2.57 -8.10
CA LEU A 47 -4.06 1.97 -7.35
C LEU A 47 -5.40 2.38 -7.94
N HIS A 48 -6.33 1.43 -8.03
CA HIS A 48 -7.73 1.76 -8.29
C HIS A 48 -8.27 2.71 -7.19
N PRO A 49 -9.14 3.68 -7.51
CA PRO A 49 -9.63 4.67 -6.53
C PRO A 49 -10.19 4.07 -5.24
N ALA A 50 -10.88 2.93 -5.33
CA ALA A 50 -11.39 2.22 -4.16
C ALA A 50 -10.28 1.71 -3.22
N THR A 51 -9.19 1.20 -3.78
CA THR A 51 -8.03 0.70 -3.04
C THR A 51 -7.23 1.85 -2.45
N LEU A 52 -7.08 2.95 -3.20
CA LEU A 52 -6.48 4.18 -2.69
C LEU A 52 -7.26 4.77 -1.50
N GLY A 53 -8.60 4.75 -1.55
CA GLY A 53 -9.44 5.21 -0.44
C GLY A 53 -9.23 4.39 0.85
N LYS A 54 -9.09 3.06 0.73
CA LYS A 54 -8.72 2.19 1.86
C LYS A 54 -7.34 2.51 2.40
N LEU A 55 -6.38 2.77 1.50
CA LEU A 55 -5.01 3.13 1.89
C LEU A 55 -4.94 4.47 2.61
N ASP A 56 -5.71 5.47 2.20
CA ASP A 56 -5.74 6.78 2.86
C ASP A 56 -6.30 6.69 4.29
N SER A 57 -7.21 5.76 4.54
CA SER A 57 -7.80 5.55 5.88
C SER A 57 -6.94 4.66 6.79
N ALA A 58 -6.06 3.81 6.25
CA ALA A 58 -5.22 2.92 7.04
C ALA A 58 -4.24 3.63 8.01
N PRO A 59 -3.55 4.74 7.63
CA PRO A 59 -2.75 5.53 8.55
C PRO A 59 -3.57 6.19 9.66
N ARG A 60 -4.81 6.61 9.38
CA ARG A 60 -5.68 7.21 10.40
C ARG A 60 -6.06 6.19 11.46
N THR A 61 -6.37 4.96 11.05
CA THR A 61 -6.57 3.82 11.96
C THR A 61 -5.31 3.49 12.76
N HIS A 62 -4.12 3.59 12.16
CA HIS A 62 -2.86 3.29 12.85
C HIS A 62 -2.42 4.40 13.83
N LEU A 63 -2.66 5.66 13.48
CA LEU A 63 -2.28 6.84 14.26
C LEU A 63 -3.39 7.34 15.20
N ALA A 64 -4.54 6.66 15.22
CA ALA A 64 -5.75 7.03 15.96
C ALA A 64 -6.24 8.47 15.66
N LEU A 65 -6.25 8.82 14.37
CA LEU A 65 -6.72 10.11 13.84
C LEU A 65 -8.15 10.03 13.29
#